data_AF-A0A2K9NNQ1-F1
#
_entry.id   AF-A0A2K9NNQ1-F1
#
_cell.length_a   1.000
_cell.length_b   1.000
_cell.length_c   1.000
_cell.angle_alpha   90.00
_cell.angle_beta   90.00
_cell.angle_gamma   90.00
#
_symmetry.space_group_name_H-M   'P 1'
#
loop_
_entity.id
_entity.type
_entity.pdbx_description
1 polymer ?
#
loop_
_entity_poly.entity_id
_entity_poly.type
_entity_poly.pdbx_seq_one_letter_code
_entity_poly.pdbx_strand_id
1 'polypeptide(L)'
;MKVELKGQIKNDKLIIKKCHICGQVNESHQEPQKCTQCKKSFLPSNYFSKVHSKNQSDYEKLFAYSHELHDEDVIKGLTVLW
;
A
#
# COMPACT_ATOMS: atom_id res chain seq x y z
N MET A 1 -17.31 -33.47 5.99
CA MET A 1 -17.72 -32.14 5.50
C MET A 1 -16.52 -31.53 4.81
N LYS A 2 -16.53 -31.38 3.48
CA LYS A 2 -15.44 -30.74 2.74
C LYS A 2 -15.76 -29.25 2.69
N VAL A 3 -14.95 -28.43 3.36
CA VAL A 3 -15.05 -26.97 3.28
C VAL A 3 -14.35 -26.56 1.99
N GLU A 4 -15.14 -26.24 0.97
CA GLU A 4 -14.65 -25.68 -0.28
C GLU A 4 -14.16 -24.26 -0.01
N LEU A 5 -12.84 -24.09 0.02
CA LEU A 5 -12.19 -22.78 -0.01
C LEU A 5 -12.53 -22.15 -1.35
N LYS A 6 -13.55 -21.28 -1.39
CA LYS A 6 -13.78 -20.37 -2.50
C LYS A 6 -12.55 -19.49 -2.64
N GLY A 7 -11.63 -19.88 -3.52
CA GLY A 7 -10.57 -18.99 -4.00
C GLY A 7 -11.23 -17.81 -4.67
N GLN A 8 -11.37 -16.70 -3.93
CA GLN A 8 -11.62 -15.41 -4.56
C GLN A 8 -10.45 -15.20 -5.53
N ILE A 9 -10.77 -15.03 -6.81
CA ILE A 9 -9.83 -14.53 -7.80
C ILE A 9 -9.48 -13.13 -7.31
N LYS A 10 -8.39 -12.99 -6.53
CA LYS A 10 -7.88 -11.69 -6.13
C LYS A 10 -7.40 -11.04 -7.42
N ASN A 11 -8.14 -10.04 -7.90
CA ASN A 11 -7.59 -9.05 -8.81
C ASN A 11 -6.51 -8.30 -8.04
N ASP A 12 -5.30 -8.88 -7.96
CA ASP A 12 -4.14 -8.25 -7.35
C ASP A 12 -3.74 -7.08 -8.25
N LYS A 13 -4.35 -5.93 -7.98
CA LYS A 13 -4.00 -4.67 -8.63
C LYS A 13 -2.52 -4.38 -8.38
N LEU A 14 -1.88 -3.67 -9.30
CA LEU A 14 -0.54 -3.14 -9.11
C LEU A 14 -0.64 -1.74 -8.49
N ILE A 15 0.06 -1.50 -7.38
CA ILE A 15 0.17 -0.17 -6.79
C ILE A 15 1.30 0.55 -7.51
N ILE A 16 0.97 1.65 -8.18
CA ILE A 16 1.94 2.53 -8.85
C ILE A 16 2.00 3.83 -8.05
N LYS A 17 3.12 4.10 -7.36
CA LYS A 17 3.31 5.26 -6.49
C LYS A 17 4.46 6.14 -6.95
N LYS A 18 4.16 7.39 -7.28
CA LYS A 18 5.15 8.42 -7.65
C LYS A 18 5.73 9.08 -6.41
N CYS A 19 7.05 9.19 -6.35
CA CYS A 19 7.73 9.90 -5.27
C CYS A 19 7.49 11.42 -5.39
N HIS A 20 6.93 12.03 -4.35
CA HIS A 20 6.69 13.48 -4.30
C HIS A 20 7.97 14.34 -4.23
N ILE A 21 9.13 13.73 -3.94
CA ILE A 21 10.41 14.45 -3.89
C ILE A 21 11.18 14.35 -5.20
N CYS A 22 11.41 13.14 -5.70
CA CYS A 22 12.28 12.91 -6.87
C CYS A 22 11.54 12.49 -8.14
N GLY A 23 10.23 12.26 -8.07
CA GLY A 23 9.42 11.84 -9.22
C GLY A 23 9.53 10.37 -9.61
N GLN A 24 10.42 9.57 -9.00
CA GLN A 24 10.54 8.14 -9.27
C GLN A 24 9.21 7.41 -9.11
N VAL A 25 8.88 6.55 -10.06
CA VAL A 25 7.73 5.64 -10.00
C VAL A 25 8.15 4.35 -9.28
N ASN A 26 7.36 3.93 -8.31
CA ASN A 26 7.56 2.71 -7.52
C ASN A 26 6.35 1.80 -7.73
N GLU A 27 6.59 0.58 -8.15
CA GLU A 27 5.57 -0.41 -8.48
C GLU A 27 5.67 -1.59 -7.51
N SER A 28 4.54 -2.02 -6.94
CA SER A 28 4.49 -3.13 -5.98
C SER A 28 3.07 -3.63 -5.75
N HIS A 29 2.91 -4.88 -5.29
CA HIS A 29 1.62 -5.41 -4.81
C HIS A 29 1.33 -5.06 -3.35
N GLN A 30 2.32 -4.56 -2.62
CA GLN A 30 2.19 -3.98 -1.28
C GLN A 30 2.68 -2.54 -1.30
N GLU A 31 2.03 -1.63 -0.55
CA GLU A 31 2.46 -0.24 -0.50
C GLU A 31 3.97 -0.11 -0.19
N PRO A 32 4.75 0.57 -1.05
CA PRO A 32 6.16 0.75 -0.78
C PRO A 32 6.35 1.64 0.44
N GLN A 33 7.27 1.25 1.33
CA GLN A 33 7.59 2.02 2.54
C GLN A 33 8.51 3.22 2.26
N LYS A 34 9.38 3.10 1.25
CA LYS A 34 10.37 4.11 0.86
C LYS A 34 10.53 4.15 -0.65
N CYS A 35 10.92 5.31 -1.17
CA CYS A 35 11.31 5.45 -2.57
C CYS A 35 12.56 4.61 -2.86
N THR A 36 12.54 3.82 -3.93
CA THR A 36 13.70 3.00 -4.35
C THR A 36 14.90 3.84 -4.74
N GLN A 37 14.69 5.07 -5.24
CA GLN A 37 15.73 6.00 -5.66
C GLN A 37 16.24 6.88 -4.51
N CYS A 38 15.44 7.84 -4.02
CA CYS A 38 15.90 8.83 -3.03
C CYS A 38 15.78 8.37 -1.56
N LYS A 39 15.28 7.15 -1.31
CA LYS A 39 15.09 6.55 0.03
C LYS A 39 14.15 7.31 0.98
N LYS A 40 13.47 8.36 0.50
CA LYS A 40 12.44 9.08 1.26
C LYS A 40 11.32 8.12 1.67
N SER A 41 10.95 8.15 2.94
CA SER A 41 9.80 7.38 3.47
C SER A 41 8.47 7.88 2.92
N PHE A 42 7.58 6.93 2.66
CA PHE A 42 6.20 7.18 2.32
C PHE A 42 5.30 7.04 3.55
N LEU A 43 4.20 7.81 3.57
CA LEU A 43 3.11 7.55 4.50
C LEU A 43 2.26 6.40 3.94
N PRO A 44 1.88 5.42 4.79
CA PRO A 44 0.93 4.37 4.43
C PRO A 44 -0.48 4.95 4.26
N SER A 45 -1.30 4.37 3.40
CA SER A 45 -2.67 4.85 3.17
C SER A 45 -3.53 4.73 4.45
N ASN A 46 -3.28 3.70 5.26
CA ASN A 46 -3.95 3.46 6.53
C ASN A 46 -3.30 4.17 7.75
N TYR A 47 -2.55 5.25 7.54
CA TYR A 47 -1.83 5.94 8.62
C TYR A 47 -2.75 6.40 9.76
N PHE A 48 -3.89 6.99 9.42
CA PHE A 48 -4.82 7.55 10.43
C PHE A 48 -5.56 6.48 11.24
N SER A 49 -5.74 5.29 10.69
CA SER A 49 -6.45 4.18 11.32
C SER A 49 -5.74 3.65 12.57
N LYS A 50 -4.44 3.92 12.73
CA LYS A 50 -3.65 3.48 13.90
C LYS A 50 -2.61 4.51 14.35
N VAL A 51 -3.01 5.78 14.48
CA VAL A 51 -2.18 6.82 15.13
C VAL A 51 -1.74 6.49 16.57
N HIS A 52 -2.28 5.42 17.16
CA HIS A 52 -1.92 4.90 18.48
C HIS A 52 -0.96 3.69 18.45
N SER A 53 -0.41 3.29 17.29
CA SER A 53 0.61 2.23 17.23
C SER A 53 1.82 2.61 18.07
N LYS A 54 2.04 1.93 19.20
CA LYS A 54 3.07 2.28 20.20
C LYS A 54 4.46 1.70 19.88
N ASN A 55 4.60 0.92 18.82
CA ASN A 55 5.82 0.20 18.49
C ASN A 55 6.05 0.13 16.96
N GLN A 56 7.31 -0.12 16.56
CA GLN A 56 7.74 -0.13 15.16
C GLN A 56 7.07 -1.26 14.34
N SER A 57 6.86 -2.43 14.97
CA SER A 57 6.25 -3.58 14.31
C SER A 57 4.79 -3.36 13.95
N ASP A 58 4.05 -2.53 14.69
CA ASP A 58 2.68 -2.17 14.34
C ASP A 58 2.61 -1.09 13.24
N TYR A 59 3.68 -0.31 13.04
CA TYR A 59 3.79 0.65 11.94
C TYR A 59 3.97 -0.05 10.59
N GLU A 60 4.78 -1.10 10.51
CA GLU A 60 5.01 -1.86 9.27
C GLU A 60 3.73 -2.53 8.74
N LYS A 61 2.81 -2.88 9.64
CA LYS A 61 1.49 -3.45 9.30
C LYS A 61 0.50 -2.42 8.73
N LEU A 62 0.88 -1.15 8.63
CA LEU A 62 0.03 -0.11 8.04
C LEU A 62 0.11 -0.06 6.52
N PHE A 63 1.14 -0.66 5.92
CA PHE A 63 1.34 -0.70 4.48
C PHE A 63 0.51 -1.83 3.88
N ALA A 64 -0.62 -1.45 3.27
CA ALA A 64 -1.62 -2.38 2.79
C ALA A 64 -1.16 -3.13 1.54
N TYR A 65 -1.72 -4.32 1.34
CA TYR A 65 -1.67 -5.00 0.06
C TYR A 65 -2.67 -4.38 -0.91
N SER A 66 -2.44 -4.53 -2.21
CA SER A 66 -3.25 -3.90 -3.25
C SER A 66 -4.72 -4.33 -3.24
N HIS A 67 -5.01 -5.57 -2.84
CA HIS A 67 -6.37 -6.07 -2.70
C HIS A 67 -7.12 -5.53 -1.46
N GLU A 68 -6.41 -4.85 -0.55
CA GLU A 68 -6.99 -4.20 0.62
C GLU A 68 -7.28 -2.70 0.37
N LEU A 69 -6.82 -2.16 -0.77
CA LEU A 69 -6.96 -0.76 -1.13
C LEU A 69 -8.07 -0.54 -2.15
N HIS A 70 -8.86 0.50 -1.93
CA HIS A 70 -9.83 1.02 -2.88
C HIS A 70 -9.33 2.36 -3.47
N ASP A 71 -9.88 2.76 -4.60
CA ASP A 71 -9.46 3.97 -5.33
C ASP A 71 -9.71 5.27 -4.53
N GLU A 72 -10.56 5.21 -3.51
CA GLU A 72 -10.86 6.28 -2.55
C GLU A 72 -9.83 6.39 -1.42
N ASP A 73 -9.08 5.32 -1.15
CA ASP A 73 -8.03 5.28 -0.12
C ASP A 73 -6.73 5.92 -0.61
N VAL A 74 -6.57 6.07 -1.94
CA VAL A 74 -5.33 6.53 -2.55
C VAL A 74 -5.34 8.02 -2.91
N ILE A 75 -4.19 8.68 -2.77
CA ILE A 75 -4.03 10.07 -3.20
C ILE A 75 -3.91 10.11 -4.72
N LYS A 76 -4.99 10.53 -5.39
CA LYS A 76 -5.04 10.68 -6.84
C LYS A 76 -3.91 11.59 -7.35
N GLY A 77 -3.32 11.22 -8.48
CA GLY A 77 -2.17 11.91 -9.06
C GLY A 77 -0.81 11.56 -8.43
N LEU A 78 -0.78 10.93 -7.25
CA LEU A 78 0.43 10.38 -6.65
C LEU A 78 0.44 8.85 -6.63
N THR A 79 -0.72 8.22 -6.46
CA THR A 79 -0.88 6.78 -6.43
C THR A 79 -2.01 6.36 -7.36
N VAL A 80 -1.81 5.25 -8.08
CA VAL A 80 -2.80 4.58 -8.92
C VAL A 80 -2.84 3.11 -8.53
N LEU A 81 -4.05 2.53 -8.50
CA LEU A 81 -4.27 1.09 -8.48
C LEU A 81 -4.59 0.66 -9.91
N TRP A 82 -3.72 -0.14 -10.52
CA TRP A 82 -3.83 -0.59 -11.92
C TRP A 82 -4.22 -2.06 -12.01
#